data_AF-A0A9R0TW79-F1
#
_entry.id   AF-A0A9R0TW79-F1
#
_cell.length_a   1.000
_cell.length_b   1.000
_cell.length_c   1.000
_cell.angle_alpha   90.00
_cell.angle_beta   90.00
_cell.angle_gamma   90.00
#
_symmetry.space_group_name_H-M   'P 1'
#
loop_
_entity.id
_entity.type
_entity.pdbx_description
1 polymer ?
#
loop_
_entity_poly.entity_id
_entity_poly.type
_entity_poly.pdbx_seq_one_letter_code
_entity_poly.pdbx_strand_id
1 'polypeptide(L)' 'MSNSETRDHCFNTGVFGLPPEYGPFVANVKQGMPLFLFDYTFRKLYGVFEAASDGSMDISRTTFRSTGRT' A
#
# COMPACT_ATOMS: atom_id res chain seq x y z
N MET A 1 -4.13 -1.56 4.10
CA MET A 1 -3.91 -2.70 5.01
C MET A 1 -2.66 -3.41 4.53
N SER A 2 -1.69 -3.62 5.41
CA SER A 2 -0.47 -4.38 5.09
C SER A 2 -0.42 -5.64 5.94
N ASN A 3 0.36 -6.63 5.51
CA ASN A 3 0.83 -7.69 6.39
C ASN A 3 2.27 -7.35 6.87
N SER A 4 2.78 -8.12 7.82
CA SER A 4 4.11 -7.90 8.40
C SER A 4 5.24 -7.91 7.35
N GLU A 5 5.09 -8.73 6.30
CA GLU A 5 6.08 -8.87 5.21
C GLU A 5 6.12 -7.65 4.28
N THR A 6 4.96 -7.05 4.00
CA THR A 6 4.83 -5.88 3.12
C THR A 6 5.02 -4.56 3.85
N ARG A 7 4.90 -4.55 5.18
CA ARG A 7 5.08 -3.36 6.01
C ARG A 7 6.44 -2.70 5.81
N ASP A 8 7.52 -3.48 5.89
CA ASP A 8 8.88 -2.93 5.78
C ASP A 8 9.13 -2.35 4.40
N HIS A 9 8.56 -2.98 3.37
CA HIS A 9 8.56 -2.43 2.02
C HIS A 9 7.81 -1.09 1.96
N CYS A 10 6.62 -0.98 2.56
CA CYS A 10 5.85 0.27 2.59
C CYS A 10 6.64 1.42 3.21
N PHE A 11 7.37 1.15 4.30
CA PHE A 11 8.22 2.15 4.95
C PHE A 11 9.44 2.53 4.10
N ASN A 12 10.07 1.57 3.43
CA ASN A 12 11.26 1.81 2.63
C ASN A 12 10.96 2.53 1.31
N THR A 13 9.81 2.27 0.69
CA THR A 13 9.44 2.88 -0.61
C THR A 13 8.48 4.06 -0.48
N GLY A 14 7.81 4.21 0.67
CA GLY A 14 6.70 5.13 0.84
C GLY A 14 5.45 4.73 0.05
N VAL A 15 5.39 3.50 -0.49
CA VAL A 15 4.27 3.02 -1.32
C VAL A 15 3.34 2.13 -0.50
N PHE A 16 2.07 2.53 -0.42
CA PHE A 16 1.04 1.80 0.29
C PHE A 16 0.28 0.93 -0.71
N GLY A 17 0.70 -0.33 -0.82
CA GLY A 17 0.06 -1.30 -1.71
C GLY A 17 -1.27 -1.82 -1.16
N LEU A 18 -2.24 -2.02 -2.06
CA LEU A 18 -3.48 -2.74 -1.78
C LEU A 18 -3.73 -3.80 -2.88
N PRO A 19 -4.39 -4.91 -2.56
CA PRO A 19 -4.83 -5.86 -3.58
C PRO A 19 -5.70 -5.21 -4.68
N PRO A 20 -5.68 -5.72 -5.93
CA PRO A 20 -6.38 -5.11 -7.07
C PRO A 20 -7.89 -4.90 -6.87
N GLU A 21 -8.55 -5.72 -6.06
CA GLU A 21 -9.97 -5.57 -5.71
C GLU A 21 -10.28 -4.24 -5.01
N TYR A 22 -9.29 -3.59 -4.40
CA TYR A 22 -9.42 -2.26 -3.80
C TYR A 22 -9.10 -1.12 -4.78
N GLY A 23 -8.92 -1.40 -6.07
CA GLY A 23 -8.70 -0.38 -7.10
C GLY A 23 -9.68 0.80 -7.05
N PRO A 24 -11.00 0.59 -6.88
CA PRO A 24 -11.96 1.69 -6.71
C PRO A 24 -11.68 2.57 -5.49
N PHE A 25 -11.18 2.00 -4.39
CA PHE A 25 -10.76 2.78 -3.23
C PHE A 25 -9.50 3.60 -3.54
N VAL A 26 -8.50 2.97 -4.16
CA VAL A 26 -7.24 3.63 -4.55
C VAL A 26 -7.50 4.82 -5.49
N ALA A 27 -8.42 4.67 -6.45
CA ALA A 27 -8.79 5.74 -7.39
C ALA A 27 -9.39 6.99 -6.71
N ASN A 28 -9.93 6.84 -5.49
CA ASN A 28 -10.46 7.94 -4.70
C ASN A 28 -9.42 8.60 -3.78
N VAL A 29 -8.22 8.04 -3.66
CA VAL A 29 -7.13 8.65 -2.88
C VAL A 29 -6.60 9.87 -3.63
N LYS A 30 -6.52 10.99 -2.92
CA LYS A 30 -5.98 12.26 -3.40
C LYS A 30 -4.77 12.69 -2.61
N GLN A 31 -3.87 13.40 -3.27
CA GLN A 31 -2.75 14.05 -2.59
C GLN A 31 -3.25 14.87 -1.40
N GLY A 32 -2.56 14.79 -0.26
CA GLY A 32 -2.94 15.45 0.99
C GLY A 32 -3.93 14.67 1.87
N MET A 33 -4.50 13.55 1.38
CA MET A 33 -5.41 12.75 2.21
C MET A 33 -4.67 12.01 3.32
N PRO A 34 -5.25 11.92 4.54
CA PRO A 34 -4.70 11.08 5.59
C PRO A 34 -4.90 9.60 5.26
N LEU A 35 -3.83 8.83 5.35
CA LEU A 35 -3.78 7.38 5.20
C LEU A 35 -3.25 6.76 6.48
N PHE A 36 -3.70 5.56 6.81
CA PHE A 36 -3.20 4.83 7.97
C PHE A 36 -2.55 3.51 7.56
N LEU A 37 -1.39 3.20 8.16
CA LEU A 37 -0.75 1.90 7.98
C LEU A 37 -1.18 0.97 9.11
N PHE A 38 -2.13 0.10 8.80
CA PHE A 38 -2.62 -0.92 9.71
C PHE A 38 -2.19 -2.30 9.26
N ASP A 39 -1.58 -3.03 10.18
CA ASP A 39 -1.18 -4.42 10.05
C ASP A 39 -2.21 -5.33 10.70
N TYR A 40 -2.87 -6.12 9.86
CA TYR A 40 -3.97 -6.98 10.29
C TYR A 40 -3.48 -8.26 10.98
N THR A 41 -2.25 -8.69 10.74
CA THR A 41 -1.65 -9.88 11.37
C THR A 41 -1.44 -9.63 12.85
N PHE A 42 -0.80 -8.50 13.18
CA PHE A 42 -0.56 -8.10 14.57
C PHE A 42 -1.63 -7.17 15.15
N ARG A 43 -2.65 -6.81 14.35
CA ARG A 43 -3.69 -5.82 14.68
C ARG A 43 -3.10 -4.50 15.20
N LYS A 44 -2.02 -4.03 14.55
CA LYS A 44 -1.26 -2.86 14.98
C LYS A 44 -1.40 -1.71 13.99
N LEU A 45 -1.72 -0.53 14.52
CA LEU A 45 -1.65 0.74 13.79
C LEU A 45 -0.24 1.32 13.96
N TYR A 46 0.50 1.48 12.85
CA TYR A 46 1.86 2.01 12.90
C TYR A 46 1.92 3.54 12.80
N GLY A 47 0.88 4.17 12.24
CA GLY A 47 0.82 5.62 12.14
C GLY A 47 -0.21 6.10 11.15
N VAL A 48 -0.33 7.43 11.11
CA VAL A 48 -1.08 8.19 10.11
C VAL A 48 -0.06 8.92 9.24
N PHE A 49 -0.27 8.89 7.94
CA PHE A 49 0.59 9.42 6.90
C PHE A 49 -0.24 10.29 5.97
N GLU A 50 0.41 11.20 5.26
CA GLU A 50 -0.23 12.02 4.24
C GLU A 50 0.07 11.44 2.86
N ALA A 51 -0.95 11.33 2.00
CA ALA A 51 -0.77 10.89 0.62
C ALA A 51 0.07 11.92 -0.15
N ALA A 52 1.27 11.52 -0.58
CA ALA A 52 2.16 12.39 -1.36
C ALA A 52 1.70 12.57 -2.83
N SER A 53 0.75 11.76 -3.29
CA SER A 53 0.18 11.81 -4.64
C SER A 53 -1.25 11.29 -4.65
N ASP A 54 -1.95 11.51 -5.78
CA ASP A 54 -3.18 10.78 -6.09
C ASP A 54 -2.90 9.27 -6.18
N GLY A 55 -3.91 8.47 -5.83
CA GLY A 55 -3.84 7.02 -5.96
C GLY A 55 -3.92 6.59 -7.43
N SER A 56 -3.11 5.61 -7.79
CA SER A 56 -3.07 5.02 -9.12
C SER A 56 -2.79 3.52 -9.00
N MET A 57 -3.25 2.78 -10.01
CA MET A 57 -2.78 1.42 -10.22
C MET A 57 -1.32 1.46 -10.71
N ASP A 58 -0.55 0.42 -10.38
CA ASP A 58 0.81 0.20 -10.89
C ASP A 58 1.83 1.34 -10.63
N ILE A 59 1.72 2.03 -9.49
CA ILE A 59 2.63 3.12 -9.07
C ILE A 59 4.11 2.68 -9.05
N SER A 60 4.38 1.38 -8.91
CA SER A 60 5.71 0.82 -9.10
C SER A 60 5.72 -0.19 -10.25
N ARG A 61 6.34 0.15 -11.38
CA ARG A 61 6.64 -0.81 -12.47
C ARG A 61 7.55 -1.98 -12.05
N THR A 62 8.10 -1.96 -10.84
CA THR A 62 9.08 -2.93 -10.36
C THR A 62 8.54 -3.92 -9.33
N THR A 63 7.27 -3.84 -8.94
CA THR A 63 6.78 -4.65 -7.82
C THR A 63 5.64 -5.55 -8.30
N PHE A 64 5.85 -6.85 -8.08
CA PHE A 64 4.92 -7.96 -8.33
C PHE A 64 4.89 -8.55 -9.75
N ARG A 65 6.03 -9.05 -10.25
CA ARG A 65 5.97 -10.37 -10.92
C ARG A 65 5.91 -11.40 -9.80
N SER A 66 4.76 -12.02 -9.57
CA SER A 66 4.74 -13.29 -8.86
C SER A 66 5.63 -14.24 -9.68
N THR A 67 6.77 -14.63 -9.14
CA THR A 67 7.50 -15.77 -9.67
C THR A 67 6.64 -16.98 -9.37
N GLY A 68 5.74 -17.31 -10.29
CA GLY A 68 5.10 -18.62 -10.31
C GLY A 68 6.20 -19.67 -10.33
N ARG A 69 6.29 -20.46 -9.25
CA ARG A 69 7.07 -21.70 -9.25
C ARG A 69 6.34 -22.66 -10.19
N THR A 70 6.97 -22.97 -11.31
CA THR A 70 6.77 -24.22 -12.06
C THR A 70 7.08 -25.43 -11.18
#